data_AF-A0A5T0H0Z2-F1
#
_entry.id   AF-A0A5T0H0Z2-F1
#
_cell.length_a   1.000
_cell.length_b   1.000
_cell.length_c   1.000
_cell.angle_alpha   90.00
_cell.angle_beta   90.00
_cell.angle_gamma   90.00
#
_symmetry.space_group_name_H-M   'P 1'
#
loop_
_entity.id
_entity.type
_entity.pdbx_description
1 polymer ?
#
loop_
_entity_poly.entity_id
_entity_poly.type
_entity_poly.pdbx_seq_one_letter_code
_entity_poly.pdbx_strand_id
1 'polypeptide(L)'
;NSHLKEIETKLTKQIKTEEEKLKYYKEKLHLFSYDKDFFNKKINNLSKNLTINEIKFSQENKNFIHYNYVSLSLNGNFKDLLNFIQNLENLPIALKIDKIKLYNTQGLKLKLDLMFKFVNL
;
A
#
# COMPACT_ATOMS: atom_id res chain seq x y z
N ASN A 1 -40.49 -7.65 33.01
CA ASN A 1 -40.13 -8.54 31.88
C ASN A 1 -39.97 -7.84 30.51
N SER A 2 -40.49 -6.63 30.26
CA SER A 2 -40.24 -5.91 28.99
C SER A 2 -38.86 -5.28 28.90
N HIS A 3 -38.37 -4.66 29.99
CA HIS A 3 -37.05 -4.03 30.03
C HIS A 3 -35.89 -4.99 29.77
N LEU A 4 -35.97 -6.23 30.30
CA LEU A 4 -34.97 -7.27 30.04
C LEU A 4 -34.90 -7.63 28.55
N LYS A 5 -36.04 -7.82 27.88
CA LYS A 5 -36.10 -8.07 26.43
C LYS A 5 -35.54 -6.91 25.60
N GLU A 6 -35.77 -5.67 26.04
CA GLU A 6 -35.25 -4.49 25.35
C GLU A 6 -33.73 -4.39 25.47
N ILE A 7 -33.18 -4.69 26.65
CA ILE A 7 -31.73 -4.77 26.89
C ILE A 7 -31.10 -5.88 26.05
N GLU A 8 -31.70 -7.07 26.03
CA GLU A 8 -31.23 -8.21 25.23
C GLU A 8 -31.20 -7.87 23.73
N THR A 9 -32.24 -7.20 23.22
CA THR A 9 -32.30 -6.78 21.81
C THR A 9 -31.21 -5.76 21.47
N LYS A 10 -30.92 -4.81 22.38
CA LYS A 10 -29.84 -3.82 22.19
C LYS A 10 -28.47 -4.49 22.18
N LEU A 11 -28.21 -5.40 23.12
CA LEU A 11 -26.96 -6.16 23.20
C LEU A 11 -26.73 -7.01 21.95
N THR A 12 -27.74 -7.76 21.50
CA THR A 12 -27.63 -8.59 20.29
C THR A 12 -27.32 -7.76 19.04
N LYS A 13 -27.92 -6.57 18.90
CA LYS A 13 -27.59 -5.65 17.81
C LYS A 13 -26.14 -5.16 17.89
N GLN A 14 -25.68 -4.77 19.09
CA GLN A 14 -24.30 -4.32 19.28
C GLN A 14 -23.28 -5.42 18.99
N ILE A 15 -23.51 -6.65 19.48
CA ILE A 15 -22.65 -7.80 19.20
C ILE A 15 -22.53 -8.02 17.70
N LYS A 16 -23.67 -8.05 16.98
CA LYS A 16 -23.66 -8.24 15.54
C LYS A 16 -22.90 -7.13 14.80
N THR A 17 -23.05 -5.87 15.22
CA THR A 17 -22.30 -4.75 14.65
C THR A 17 -20.79 -4.88 14.88
N GLU A 18 -20.36 -5.28 16.08
CA GLU A 18 -18.94 -5.50 16.38
C GLU A 18 -18.37 -6.72 15.65
N GLU A 19 -19.15 -7.78 15.46
CA GLU A 19 -18.77 -8.95 14.64
C GLU A 19 -18.55 -8.57 13.17
N GLU A 20 -19.43 -7.74 12.60
CA GLU A 20 -19.29 -7.23 11.23
C GLU A 20 -18.05 -6.35 11.08
N LYS A 21 -17.77 -5.47 12.05
CA LYS A 21 -16.53 -4.67 12.09
C LYS A 21 -15.29 -5.57 12.19
N LEU A 22 -15.30 -6.56 13.09
CA LEU A 22 -14.19 -7.48 13.25
C LEU A 22 -13.92 -8.27 11.97
N LYS A 23 -14.97 -8.72 11.28
CA LYS A 23 -14.85 -9.39 9.98
C LYS A 23 -14.21 -8.45 8.95
N TYR A 24 -14.70 -7.21 8.85
CA TYR A 24 -14.11 -6.20 7.97
C TYR A 24 -12.62 -5.97 8.26
N TYR A 25 -12.22 -5.82 9.52
CA TYR A 25 -10.82 -5.62 9.88
C TYR A 25 -9.95 -6.83 9.56
N LYS A 26 -10.42 -8.06 9.84
CA LYS A 26 -9.71 -9.30 9.47
C LYS A 26 -9.51 -9.39 7.96
N GLU A 27 -10.54 -9.07 7.18
CA GLU A 27 -10.46 -9.05 5.73
C GLU A 27 -9.50 -7.98 5.20
N LYS A 28 -9.29 -6.86 5.92
CA LYS A 28 -8.41 -5.77 5.48
C LYS A 28 -7.00 -5.85 6.05
N LEU A 29 -6.74 -6.66 7.08
CA LEU A 29 -5.45 -6.73 7.78
C LEU A 29 -4.28 -7.05 6.84
N HIS A 30 -4.51 -7.93 5.86
CA HIS A 30 -3.50 -8.31 4.86
C HIS A 30 -3.08 -7.14 3.94
N LEU A 31 -3.87 -6.06 3.85
CA LEU A 31 -3.50 -4.86 3.09
C LEU A 31 -2.41 -4.05 3.83
N PHE A 32 -2.34 -4.20 5.15
CA PHE A 32 -1.38 -3.52 6.03
C PHE A 32 -0.17 -4.40 6.36
N SER A 33 -0.17 -5.68 5.95
CA SER A 33 1.01 -6.53 6.07
C SER A 33 2.01 -6.19 4.97
N TYR A 34 3.20 -5.76 5.38
CA TYR A 34 4.33 -5.56 4.48
C TYR A 34 4.88 -6.92 4.02
N ASP A 35 4.52 -7.33 2.80
CA ASP A 35 5.05 -8.51 2.12
C ASP A 35 5.94 -8.08 0.94
N LYS A 36 7.24 -8.29 1.09
CA LYS A 36 8.25 -7.93 0.08
C LYS A 36 8.06 -8.70 -1.22
N ASP A 37 7.73 -9.99 -1.17
CA ASP A 37 7.61 -10.84 -2.34
C ASP A 37 6.35 -10.51 -3.12
N PHE A 38 5.24 -10.27 -2.41
CA PHE A 38 4.01 -9.76 -3.01
C PHE A 38 4.24 -8.40 -3.68
N PHE A 39 4.90 -7.46 -2.99
CA PHE A 39 5.22 -6.15 -3.54
C PHE A 39 6.08 -6.27 -4.80
N ASN A 40 7.19 -7.02 -4.74
CA ASN A 40 8.07 -7.24 -5.88
C ASN A 40 7.32 -7.83 -7.08
N LYS A 41 6.46 -8.84 -6.85
CA LYS A 41 5.64 -9.43 -7.91
C LYS A 41 4.69 -8.41 -8.54
N LYS A 42 4.07 -7.54 -7.74
CA LYS A 42 3.19 -6.48 -8.25
C LYS A 42 3.97 -5.43 -9.04
N ILE A 43 5.08 -4.93 -8.52
CA ILE A 43 5.93 -3.94 -9.22
C ILE A 43 6.45 -4.49 -10.54
N ASN A 44 6.95 -5.72 -10.57
CA ASN A 44 7.42 -6.36 -11.80
C ASN A 44 6.31 -6.45 -12.85
N ASN A 45 5.08 -6.77 -12.44
CA ASN A 45 3.93 -6.82 -13.34
C ASN A 45 3.52 -5.43 -13.87
N LEU A 46 3.58 -4.39 -13.03
CA LEU A 46 3.25 -3.02 -13.43
C LEU A 46 4.35 -2.40 -14.32
N SER A 47 5.59 -2.83 -14.14
CA SER A 47 6.77 -2.27 -14.82
C SER A 47 7.11 -2.96 -16.14
N LYS A 48 6.19 -3.71 -16.76
CA LYS A 48 6.47 -4.51 -17.96
C LYS A 48 7.08 -3.72 -19.13
N ASN A 49 6.70 -2.45 -19.29
CA ASN A 49 7.21 -1.56 -20.32
C ASN A 49 8.29 -0.60 -19.82
N LEU A 50 8.75 -0.80 -18.58
CA LEU A 50 9.73 0.02 -17.90
C LEU A 50 10.97 -0.81 -17.60
N THR A 51 12.10 -0.13 -17.47
CA THR A 51 13.32 -0.75 -16.93
C THR A 51 13.41 -0.44 -15.45
N ILE A 52 13.36 -1.47 -14.61
CA ILE A 52 13.64 -1.33 -13.18
C ILE A 52 15.15 -1.22 -13.01
N ASN A 53 15.63 -0.08 -12.53
CA ASN A 53 17.04 0.10 -12.22
C ASN A 53 17.36 -0.44 -10.83
N GLU A 54 16.47 -0.19 -9.86
CA GLU A 54 16.73 -0.52 -8.45
C GLU A 54 15.43 -0.65 -7.66
N ILE A 55 15.39 -1.63 -6.75
CA ILE A 55 14.42 -1.73 -5.67
C ILE A 55 15.20 -1.91 -4.37
N LYS A 56 15.07 -0.96 -3.44
CA LYS A 56 15.71 -1.00 -2.13
C LYS A 56 14.68 -0.98 -1.02
N PHE A 57 14.82 -1.92 -0.10
CA PHE A 57 13.98 -2.04 1.08
C PHE A 57 14.75 -1.52 2.29
N SER A 58 14.15 -0.62 3.07
CA SER A 58 14.74 -0.11 4.30
C SER A 58 13.70 -0.01 5.41
N GLN A 59 14.20 0.07 6.65
CA GLN A 59 13.37 0.18 7.84
C GLN A 59 13.87 1.34 8.68
N GLU A 60 12.93 2.09 9.25
CA GLU A 60 13.22 3.16 10.19
C GLU A 60 12.42 2.91 11.48
N ASN A 61 13.11 2.99 12.62
CA ASN A 61 12.49 2.88 13.94
C ASN A 61 12.48 4.25 14.58
N LYS A 62 11.28 4.81 14.78
CA LYS A 62 11.12 6.11 15.44
C LYS A 62 10.02 5.98 16.50
N ASN A 63 10.37 6.24 17.76
CA ASN A 63 9.44 6.18 18.90
C ASN A 63 8.66 4.85 18.98
N PHE A 64 9.36 3.71 18.84
CA PHE A 64 8.77 2.35 18.85
C PHE A 64 7.81 2.03 17.69
N ILE A 65 7.69 2.91 16.69
CA ILE A 65 6.95 2.65 15.47
C ILE A 65 7.93 2.21 14.38
N HIS A 66 7.68 1.02 13.81
CA HIS A 66 8.44 0.47 12.70
C HIS A 66 7.86 0.96 11.38
N TYR A 67 8.64 1.72 10.63
CA TYR A 67 8.27 2.15 9.27
C TYR A 67 9.06 1.34 8.25
N ASN A 68 8.34 0.65 7.36
CA ASN A 68 8.96 0.01 6.20
C ASN A 68 8.93 0.99 5.03
N TYR A 69 10.09 1.18 4.40
CA TYR A 69 10.25 2.02 3.24
C TYR A 69 10.71 1.20 2.04
N VAL A 70 10.29 1.64 0.86
CA VAL A 70 10.76 1.09 -0.41
C VAL A 70 11.17 2.22 -1.33
N SER A 71 12.41 2.23 -1.76
CA SER A 71 12.89 3.07 -2.85
C SER A 71 12.84 2.28 -4.15
N LEU A 72 12.21 2.84 -5.17
CA LEU A 72 12.07 2.26 -6.50
C LEU A 72 12.61 3.23 -7.54
N SER A 73 13.48 2.75 -8.41
CA SER A 73 14.01 3.52 -9.54
C SER A 73 13.66 2.85 -10.85
N LEU A 74 13.04 3.60 -11.76
CA LEU A 74 12.51 3.15 -13.04
C LEU A 74 12.99 4.05 -14.17
N ASN A 75 13.21 3.49 -15.35
CA ASN A 75 13.37 4.24 -16.59
C ASN A 75 12.27 3.89 -17.59
N GLY A 76 11.82 4.88 -18.36
CA GLY A 76 10.83 4.67 -19.42
C GLY A 76 10.50 5.94 -20.17
N ASN A 77 9.58 5.85 -21.12
CA ASN A 77 8.96 7.04 -21.69
C ASN A 77 7.91 7.62 -20.72
N PHE A 78 7.50 8.87 -20.94
CA PHE A 78 6.53 9.55 -20.08
C PHE A 78 5.20 8.80 -19.95
N LYS A 79 4.68 8.24 -21.05
CA LYS A 79 3.39 7.55 -21.08
C LYS A 79 3.40 6.31 -20.19
N ASP A 80 4.43 5.47 -20.29
CA ASP A 80 4.54 4.24 -19.52
C ASP A 80 4.77 4.54 -18.03
N LEU A 81 5.53 5.59 -17.69
CA LEU A 81 5.72 6.03 -16.30
C LEU A 81 4.43 6.58 -15.69
N LEU A 82 3.65 7.37 -16.44
CA LEU A 82 2.36 7.87 -15.98
C LEU A 82 1.39 6.71 -15.72
N ASN A 83 1.29 5.76 -16.66
CA ASN A 83 0.48 4.55 -16.48
C ASN A 83 0.93 3.74 -15.27
N PHE A 84 2.24 3.65 -15.03
CA PHE A 84 2.77 2.95 -13.86
C PHE A 84 2.31 3.61 -12.55
N ILE A 85 2.44 4.94 -12.42
CA ILE A 85 2.03 5.67 -11.21
C ILE A 85 0.52 5.50 -10.97
N GLN A 86 -0.30 5.66 -12.01
CA GLN A 86 -1.75 5.48 -11.90
C GLN A 86 -2.14 4.06 -11.44
N ASN A 87 -1.49 3.03 -11.97
CA ASN A 87 -1.76 1.66 -11.55
C ASN A 87 -1.24 1.37 -10.13
N LEU A 88 -0.14 2.02 -9.73
CA LEU A 88 0.42 1.90 -8.40
C LEU A 88 -0.53 2.46 -7.33
N GLU A 89 -1.15 3.61 -7.58
CA GLU A 89 -2.16 4.20 -6.68
C GLU A 89 -3.37 3.28 -6.45
N ASN A 90 -3.66 2.41 -7.41
CA ASN A 90 -4.76 1.44 -7.35
C ASN A 90 -4.35 0.08 -6.77
N LEU A 91 -3.12 -0.09 -6.28
CA LEU A 91 -2.71 -1.34 -5.65
C LEU A 91 -3.48 -1.56 -4.34
N PRO A 92 -3.98 -2.79 -4.09
CA PRO A 92 -4.59 -3.15 -2.80
C PRO A 92 -3.49 -3.36 -1.75
N ILE A 93 -2.70 -2.33 -1.46
CA ILE A 93 -1.62 -2.31 -0.47
C ILE A 93 -1.69 -0.95 0.22
N ALA A 94 -1.64 -0.93 1.55
CA ALA A 94 -1.61 0.30 2.32
C ALA A 94 -0.21 0.95 2.25
N LEU A 95 0.07 1.62 1.14
CA LEU A 95 1.29 2.39 0.92
C LEU A 95 0.98 3.87 0.69
N LYS A 96 1.90 4.73 1.11
CA LYS A 96 1.92 6.16 0.80
C LYS A 96 3.15 6.48 -0.02
N ILE A 97 2.99 7.26 -1.08
CA ILE A 97 4.13 7.84 -1.79
C ILE A 97 4.68 9.00 -0.95
N ASP A 98 5.89 8.84 -0.45
CA ASP A 98 6.57 9.85 0.39
C ASP A 98 7.37 10.83 -0.46
N LYS A 99 8.01 10.34 -1.54
CA LYS A 99 8.82 11.17 -2.45
C LYS A 99 8.67 10.71 -3.89
N ILE A 100 8.60 11.68 -4.80
CA ILE A 100 8.64 11.48 -6.25
C ILE A 100 9.73 12.39 -6.80
N LYS A 101 10.62 11.84 -7.62
CA LYS A 101 11.59 12.62 -8.39
C LYS A 101 11.61 12.13 -9.82
N LEU A 102 11.51 13.06 -10.77
CA LEU A 102 11.50 12.79 -12.19
C LEU A 102 12.67 13.53 -12.84
N TYR A 103 13.46 12.80 -13.61
CA TYR A 103 14.64 13.31 -14.29
C TYR A 103 14.57 13.00 -15.77
N ASN A 104 15.04 13.93 -16.60
CA ASN A 104 15.33 13.60 -17.99
C ASN A 104 16.64 12.81 -18.06
N THR A 105 16.69 11.83 -18.96
CA THR A 105 17.90 11.07 -19.28
C THR A 105 18.24 11.29 -20.76
N GLN A 106 19.13 10.48 -21.33
CA GLN A 106 19.45 10.60 -22.76
C GLN A 106 18.32 10.05 -23.64
N GLY A 107 18.06 10.73 -24.76
CA GLY A 107 17.12 10.25 -25.78
C GLY A 107 15.65 10.34 -25.41
N LEU A 108 15.23 11.41 -24.70
CA LEU A 108 13.83 11.65 -24.25
C LEU A 108 13.24 10.56 -23.33
N LYS A 109 14.09 9.71 -22.76
CA LYS A 109 13.70 8.79 -21.70
C LYS A 109 13.74 9.52 -20.37
N LEU A 110 12.88 9.12 -19.46
CA LEU A 110 12.77 9.67 -18.12
C LEU A 110 13.20 8.62 -17.11
N LYS A 111 13.83 9.09 -16.03
CA LYS A 111 14.09 8.32 -14.82
C LYS A 111 13.12 8.79 -13.74
N LEU A 112 12.41 7.86 -13.14
CA LEU A 112 11.48 8.07 -12.04
C LEU A 112 12.02 7.37 -10.79
N ASP A 113 12.30 8.17 -9.76
CA ASP A 113 12.65 7.67 -8.43
C ASP A 113 11.47 7.92 -7.48
N LEU A 114 11.00 6.84 -6.87
CA LEU A 114 9.88 6.83 -5.91
C LEU A 114 10.37 6.34 -4.55
N MET A 115 9.83 6.93 -3.49
CA MET A 115 9.98 6.42 -2.13
C MET A 115 8.59 6.16 -1.57
N PHE A 116 8.33 4.91 -1.20
CA PHE A 116 7.09 4.47 -0.58
C PHE A 116 7.30 4.28 0.91
N LYS A 117 6.29 4.65 1.68
CA LYS A 117 6.17 4.37 3.10
C LYS A 117 4.98 3.44 3.31
N PHE A 118 5.20 2.29 3.92
CA PHE A 118 4.12 1.36 4.25
C PHE A 118 3.47 1.78 5.57
N VAL A 119 2.15 1.70 5.59
CA VAL A 119 1.37 1.89 6.80
C VAL A 119 1.28 0.52 7.48
N ASN A 120 2.09 0.32 8.51
CA ASN A 120 1.98 -0.84 9.40
C ASN A 120 0.99 -0.50 10.52
N LEU A 121 0.08 -1.41 10.85
CA LEU A 121 -0.83 -1.33 11.99
C LEU A 121 -0.15 -1.79 13.28
#